data_AF-A0A955K4Z5-F1
#
_entry.id   AF-A0A955K4Z5-F1
#
_cell.length_a   1.000
_cell.length_b   1.000
_cell.length_c   1.000
_cell.angle_alpha   90.00
_cell.angle_beta   90.00
_cell.angle_gamma   90.00
#
_symmetry.space_group_name_H-M   'P 1'
#
loop_
_entity.id
_entity.type
_entity.pdbx_description
1 polymer ?
#
loop_
_entity_poly.entity_id
_entity_poly.type
_entity_poly.pdbx_seq_one_letter_code
_entity_poly.pdbx_strand_id
1 'polypeptide(L)'
;MKNKLIKLLTFSLLAMATSIFGLGASSKASAAGRVSFTFDDGYTSTYTTAKAVLDKYGYSGTLYATTGNVGQAGFLSWAQIDALAADGWEIACHTHTHAALTEVSETQLITEMQQCKTEMLAHGYSAEAMATPYGDYNANVINQASKLYSTHRGFFDIGYNSYPYTDYLLRVQQVQIGVSPQTVRGYIDYANANNLWLILVFHNIQNTPNAGRDPYEYATSYLDQIAAYAKSSGIQVANITESVSDISASLVPSNFVNGLVDGWYTDSPNEIYADSTGQGSYPEPTHSVIMNSSVDGSNHLFSPSFKVIAGKTYAVETYLRIVTNNTRVGFYVDEYNANGNWVSGQYKAEQSISEFQSTSFLYTPSSSNVDHAQVQIIMETGSNLQAVLDSFKVYLNEATSPDPTPDPTPTPDPTPVVTFENLLQNPGFDNTLAPFTTDSSATVKYSNGEVSASVASNKNTHLFSEKIAVSNLQDYRLGIDAKASKVASLGVYVDEYNAAGNWISGKYVATLQVPAGNSYASYQVAYTPSS
;
A
#
# COMPACT_ATOMS: atom_id res chain seq x y z
N MET A 1 -54.45 -58.68 -12.57
CA MET A 1 -55.56 -57.72 -12.42
C MET A 1 -55.05 -56.49 -11.66
N LYS A 2 -55.02 -55.35 -12.37
CA LYS A 2 -55.18 -53.95 -11.93
C LYS A 2 -54.38 -53.40 -10.72
N ASN A 3 -53.31 -52.67 -11.09
CA ASN A 3 -52.84 -51.35 -10.62
C ASN A 3 -53.58 -50.66 -9.45
N LYS A 4 -52.80 -50.30 -8.41
CA LYS A 4 -52.77 -48.94 -7.82
C LYS A 4 -51.36 -48.63 -7.33
N LEU A 5 -50.65 -47.76 -8.06
CA LEU A 5 -49.41 -47.11 -7.61
C LEU A 5 -49.73 -45.63 -7.36
N ILE A 6 -49.41 -45.16 -6.16
CA ILE A 6 -49.50 -43.74 -5.76
C ILE A 6 -48.10 -43.13 -5.87
N LYS A 7 -48.11 -41.94 -6.49
CA LYS A 7 -47.06 -40.95 -6.76
C LYS A 7 -45.87 -40.92 -5.78
N LEU A 8 -44.66 -40.88 -6.34
CA LEU A 8 -43.52 -40.14 -5.78
C LEU A 8 -42.93 -39.26 -6.89
N LEU A 9 -42.76 -37.97 -6.61
CA LEU A 9 -42.09 -37.01 -7.49
C LEU A 9 -40.62 -37.42 -7.66
N THR A 10 -40.17 -37.61 -8.90
CA THR A 10 -38.75 -37.58 -9.28
C THR A 10 -38.44 -36.22 -9.86
N PHE A 11 -37.68 -35.41 -9.13
CA PHE A 11 -36.93 -34.28 -9.69
C PHE A 11 -35.80 -34.87 -10.53
N SER A 12 -35.76 -34.54 -11.82
CA SER A 12 -34.67 -34.90 -12.72
C SER A 12 -33.40 -34.14 -12.31
N LEU A 13 -32.41 -34.88 -11.82
CA LEU A 13 -31.06 -34.41 -11.57
C LEU A 13 -30.39 -34.16 -12.93
N LEU A 14 -30.35 -32.91 -13.38
CA LEU A 14 -29.52 -32.52 -14.52
C LEU A 14 -28.10 -32.27 -13.98
N ALA A 15 -27.21 -33.25 -14.18
CA ALA A 15 -25.80 -33.12 -13.87
C ALA A 15 -25.19 -32.02 -14.76
N MET A 16 -24.93 -30.86 -14.15
CA MET A 16 -24.10 -29.82 -14.76
C MET A 16 -22.66 -30.32 -14.68
N ALA A 17 -22.11 -30.71 -15.83
CA ALA A 17 -20.70 -31.03 -15.97
C ALA A 17 -19.88 -29.78 -15.59
N THR A 18 -19.13 -29.87 -14.51
CA THR A 18 -18.11 -28.88 -14.15
C THR A 18 -16.99 -28.97 -15.17
N SER A 19 -16.99 -28.03 -16.11
CA SER A 19 -15.82 -27.71 -16.92
C SER A 19 -14.76 -27.15 -15.97
N ILE A 20 -13.84 -28.00 -15.52
CA ILE A 20 -12.61 -27.57 -14.85
C ILE A 20 -11.73 -26.95 -15.93
N PHE A 21 -11.94 -25.66 -16.23
CA PHE A 21 -10.88 -24.85 -16.79
C PHE A 21 -9.90 -24.61 -15.65
N GLY A 22 -8.69 -25.14 -15.79
CA GLY A 22 -7.57 -24.83 -14.91
C GLY A 22 -7.17 -23.37 -15.07
N LEU A 23 -7.89 -22.48 -14.40
CA LEU A 23 -7.34 -21.21 -13.95
C LEU A 23 -6.32 -21.59 -12.88
N GLY A 24 -5.04 -21.54 -13.24
CA GLY A 24 -3.97 -21.59 -12.26
C GLY A 24 -4.09 -20.33 -11.41
N ALA A 25 -4.87 -20.39 -10.33
CA ALA A 25 -4.92 -19.34 -9.33
C ALA A 25 -3.48 -19.15 -8.80
N SER A 26 -2.88 -18.03 -9.15
CA SER A 26 -1.59 -17.61 -8.64
C SER A 26 -1.78 -17.17 -7.19
N SER A 27 -1.66 -18.15 -6.30
CA SER A 27 -1.72 -18.01 -4.85
C SER A 27 -1.00 -16.78 -4.30
N LYS A 28 -1.48 -16.20 -3.20
CA LYS A 28 -0.71 -15.34 -2.27
C LYS A 28 0.54 -16.04 -1.70
N ALA A 29 0.69 -17.35 -1.91
CA ALA A 29 1.70 -18.22 -1.30
C ALA A 29 3.10 -18.18 -1.94
N SER A 30 3.43 -17.15 -2.73
CA SER A 30 4.79 -16.99 -3.21
C SER A 30 5.22 -15.53 -3.12
N ALA A 31 6.21 -15.26 -2.27
CA ALA A 31 7.11 -14.12 -2.40
C ALA A 31 7.95 -14.32 -3.67
N ALA A 32 7.32 -14.46 -4.83
CA ALA A 32 7.96 -14.42 -6.13
C ALA A 32 7.52 -13.14 -6.81
N GLY A 33 8.40 -12.60 -7.66
CA GLY A 33 8.08 -11.43 -8.46
C GLY A 33 6.77 -11.61 -9.22
N ARG A 34 5.94 -10.56 -9.20
CA ARG A 34 4.63 -10.55 -9.87
C ARG A 34 4.40 -9.22 -10.57
N VAL A 35 3.67 -9.25 -11.67
CA VAL A 35 3.20 -8.07 -12.39
C VAL A 35 1.70 -8.12 -12.67
N SER A 36 1.01 -6.99 -12.49
CA SER A 36 -0.38 -6.79 -12.90
C SER A 36 -0.45 -5.74 -13.99
N PHE A 37 -1.18 -6.04 -15.07
CA PHE A 37 -1.49 -5.08 -16.13
C PHE A 37 -2.85 -4.45 -15.85
N THR A 38 -2.89 -3.14 -15.60
CA THR A 38 -4.14 -2.43 -15.31
C THR A 38 -4.45 -1.39 -16.37
N PHE A 39 -5.73 -1.22 -16.67
CA PHE A 39 -6.22 -0.31 -17.70
C PHE A 39 -7.34 0.55 -17.12
N ASP A 40 -7.12 1.87 -17.09
CA ASP A 40 -8.02 2.81 -16.42
C ASP A 40 -8.98 3.48 -17.43
N ASP A 41 -10.01 4.14 -16.90
CA ASP A 41 -11.10 4.86 -17.58
C ASP A 41 -12.11 3.99 -18.37
N GLY A 42 -11.67 2.89 -18.96
CA GLY A 42 -12.52 2.03 -19.79
C GLY A 42 -12.61 2.42 -21.27
N TYR A 43 -11.49 2.89 -21.84
CA TYR A 43 -11.39 3.13 -23.28
C TYR A 43 -11.64 1.86 -24.11
N THR A 44 -12.26 2.02 -25.29
CA THR A 44 -12.53 0.91 -26.22
C THR A 44 -11.26 0.15 -26.62
N SER A 45 -10.10 0.83 -26.63
CA SER A 45 -8.79 0.24 -26.97
C SER A 45 -8.36 -0.88 -26.02
N THR A 46 -8.84 -0.90 -24.78
CA THR A 46 -8.60 -2.03 -23.86
C THR A 46 -9.12 -3.34 -24.47
N TYR A 47 -10.32 -3.33 -25.05
CA TYR A 47 -10.89 -4.51 -25.71
C TYR A 47 -10.36 -4.72 -27.13
N THR A 48 -10.30 -3.68 -27.97
CA THR A 48 -9.96 -3.86 -29.39
C THR A 48 -8.47 -4.07 -29.65
N THR A 49 -7.62 -3.64 -28.72
CA THR A 49 -6.16 -3.60 -28.91
C THR A 49 -5.42 -4.31 -27.78
N ALA A 50 -5.60 -3.86 -26.52
CA ALA A 50 -4.81 -4.37 -25.40
C ALA A 50 -5.07 -5.87 -25.16
N LYS A 51 -6.35 -6.26 -25.16
CA LYS A 51 -6.76 -7.68 -25.07
C LYS A 51 -6.07 -8.55 -26.11
N ALA A 52 -6.12 -8.16 -27.38
CA ALA A 52 -5.49 -8.93 -28.46
C ALA A 52 -3.96 -9.03 -28.31
N VAL A 53 -3.30 -8.06 -27.66
CA VAL A 53 -1.87 -8.15 -27.34
C VAL A 53 -1.63 -9.12 -26.19
N LEU A 54 -2.37 -8.99 -25.08
CA LEU A 54 -2.19 -9.85 -23.90
C LEU A 54 -2.56 -11.32 -24.18
N ASP A 55 -3.58 -11.57 -24.99
CA ASP A 55 -4.01 -12.91 -25.41
C ASP A 55 -2.86 -13.72 -26.05
N LYS A 56 -1.95 -13.06 -26.81
CA LYS A 56 -0.79 -13.73 -27.44
C LYS A 56 0.12 -14.42 -26.43
N TYR A 57 0.15 -13.93 -25.21
CA TYR A 57 1.03 -14.40 -24.13
C TYR A 57 0.29 -15.20 -23.06
N GLY A 58 -1.03 -15.33 -23.21
CA GLY A 58 -1.93 -16.01 -22.27
C GLY A 58 -2.16 -15.19 -21.00
N TYR A 59 -2.25 -13.86 -21.13
CA TYR A 59 -2.45 -12.94 -20.01
C TYR A 59 -3.83 -12.28 -20.07
N SER A 60 -4.37 -12.02 -18.89
CA SER A 60 -5.47 -11.09 -18.65
C SER A 60 -4.94 -9.80 -18.02
N GLY A 61 -5.82 -8.83 -17.81
CA GLY A 61 -5.54 -7.62 -17.03
C GLY A 61 -6.71 -7.24 -16.14
N THR A 62 -6.53 -6.15 -15.39
CA THR A 62 -7.59 -5.53 -14.60
C THR A 62 -8.06 -4.26 -15.29
N LEU A 63 -9.34 -4.22 -15.65
CA LEU A 63 -10.01 -3.03 -16.16
C LEU A 63 -10.61 -2.23 -15.00
N TYR A 64 -10.17 -1.00 -14.79
CA TYR A 64 -10.84 -0.04 -13.91
C TYR A 64 -11.76 0.84 -14.77
N ALA A 65 -13.06 0.52 -14.80
CA ALA A 65 -14.02 1.19 -15.67
C ALA A 65 -14.81 2.27 -14.93
N THR A 66 -14.96 3.42 -15.58
CA THR A 66 -15.89 4.47 -15.17
C THR A 66 -17.27 4.16 -15.70
N THR A 67 -18.21 3.76 -14.83
CA THR A 67 -19.43 3.08 -15.29
C THR A 67 -20.39 3.99 -16.05
N GLY A 68 -20.44 5.29 -15.73
CA GLY A 68 -21.23 6.29 -16.45
C GLY A 68 -20.72 6.59 -17.87
N ASN A 69 -19.48 6.23 -18.19
CA ASN A 69 -18.91 6.34 -19.54
C ASN A 69 -19.18 5.10 -20.40
N VAL A 70 -19.62 3.98 -19.81
CA VAL A 70 -19.83 2.73 -20.54
C VAL A 70 -20.94 2.90 -21.59
N GLY A 71 -20.62 2.52 -22.83
CA GLY A 71 -21.49 2.67 -24.00
C GLY A 71 -21.39 4.03 -24.70
N GLN A 72 -20.65 4.99 -24.15
CA GLN A 72 -20.37 6.26 -24.83
C GLN A 72 -19.29 6.09 -25.91
N ALA A 73 -19.22 7.04 -26.84
CA ALA A 73 -18.23 7.01 -27.91
C ALA A 73 -16.80 7.09 -27.35
N GLY A 74 -15.96 6.12 -27.74
CA GLY A 74 -14.57 6.01 -27.26
C GLY A 74 -14.40 5.14 -26.02
N PHE A 75 -15.48 4.72 -25.39
CA PHE A 75 -15.48 3.85 -24.21
C PHE A 75 -16.04 2.46 -24.54
N LEU A 76 -15.77 1.49 -23.67
CA LEU A 76 -16.28 0.14 -23.78
C LEU A 76 -17.81 0.12 -23.64
N SER A 77 -18.47 -0.80 -24.32
CA SER A 77 -19.86 -1.19 -24.03
C SER A 77 -19.88 -2.34 -23.01
N TRP A 78 -21.00 -2.51 -22.30
CA TRP A 78 -21.16 -3.66 -21.38
C TRP A 78 -20.91 -5.00 -22.05
N ALA A 79 -21.33 -5.19 -23.30
CA ALA A 79 -21.06 -6.43 -24.05
C ALA A 79 -19.56 -6.68 -24.28
N GLN A 80 -18.75 -5.62 -24.42
CA GLN A 80 -17.29 -5.76 -24.52
C GLN A 80 -16.66 -6.04 -23.16
N ILE A 81 -17.19 -5.45 -22.07
CA ILE A 81 -16.75 -5.74 -20.70
C ILE A 81 -17.09 -7.20 -20.32
N ASP A 82 -18.29 -7.69 -20.68
CA ASP A 82 -18.69 -9.09 -20.51
C ASP A 82 -17.71 -10.04 -21.22
N ALA A 83 -17.30 -9.68 -22.43
CA ALA A 83 -16.32 -10.46 -23.19
C ALA A 83 -14.92 -10.45 -22.54
N LEU A 84 -14.48 -9.32 -21.97
CA LEU A 84 -13.24 -9.26 -21.19
C LEU A 84 -13.33 -10.16 -19.96
N ALA A 85 -14.41 -10.06 -19.19
CA ALA A 85 -14.63 -10.86 -17.98
C ALA A 85 -14.69 -12.37 -18.29
N ALA A 86 -15.36 -12.76 -19.37
CA ALA A 86 -15.42 -14.15 -19.83
C ALA A 86 -14.03 -14.72 -20.18
N ASP A 87 -13.10 -13.86 -20.59
CA ASP A 87 -11.72 -14.20 -20.92
C ASP A 87 -10.75 -13.99 -19.73
N GLY A 88 -11.27 -13.87 -18.51
CA GLY A 88 -10.49 -13.86 -17.26
C GLY A 88 -9.97 -12.49 -16.85
N TRP A 89 -10.41 -11.40 -17.49
CA TRP A 89 -10.11 -10.05 -17.00
C TRP A 89 -10.86 -9.75 -15.72
N GLU A 90 -10.20 -9.08 -14.80
CA GLU A 90 -10.84 -8.50 -13.63
C GLU A 90 -11.53 -7.20 -14.02
N ILE A 91 -12.79 -7.03 -13.58
CA ILE A 91 -13.56 -5.81 -13.77
C ILE A 91 -13.65 -5.08 -12.43
N ALA A 92 -13.08 -3.88 -12.38
CA ALA A 92 -12.87 -3.07 -11.18
C ALA A 92 -13.44 -1.65 -11.39
N CYS A 93 -13.64 -0.92 -10.28
CA CYS A 93 -14.33 0.36 -10.31
C CYS A 93 -13.37 1.56 -10.48
N HIS A 94 -13.72 2.50 -11.37
CA HIS A 94 -13.08 3.82 -11.52
C HIS A 94 -14.08 4.97 -11.36
N THR A 95 -14.93 4.85 -10.33
CA THR A 95 -16.09 5.71 -10.02
C THR A 95 -17.17 5.73 -11.11
N HIS A 96 -18.27 6.44 -10.85
CA HIS A 96 -19.38 6.49 -11.80
C HIS A 96 -19.14 7.51 -12.90
N THR A 97 -18.71 8.73 -12.55
CA THR A 97 -18.58 9.85 -13.51
C THR A 97 -17.16 10.35 -13.71
N HIS A 98 -16.15 9.65 -13.17
CA HIS A 98 -14.75 10.12 -13.16
C HIS A 98 -14.54 11.39 -12.33
N ALA A 99 -15.34 11.59 -11.28
CA ALA A 99 -15.24 12.77 -10.42
C ALA A 99 -13.90 12.81 -9.65
N ALA A 100 -13.33 14.01 -9.50
CA ALA A 100 -12.20 14.25 -8.59
C ALA A 100 -12.68 14.14 -7.14
N LEU A 101 -12.49 12.97 -6.54
CA LEU A 101 -13.13 12.58 -5.27
C LEU A 101 -12.72 13.44 -4.07
N THR A 102 -11.58 14.11 -4.15
CA THR A 102 -11.08 15.06 -3.13
C THR A 102 -11.72 16.44 -3.23
N GLU A 103 -12.40 16.76 -4.33
CA GLU A 103 -12.97 18.08 -4.62
C GLU A 103 -14.50 18.13 -4.54
N VAL A 104 -15.15 16.97 -4.35
CA VAL A 104 -16.61 16.85 -4.27
C VAL A 104 -17.11 16.80 -2.83
N SER A 105 -18.42 17.04 -2.65
CA SER A 105 -19.07 16.85 -1.34
C SER A 105 -19.03 15.39 -0.89
N GLU A 106 -19.11 15.14 0.41
CA GLU A 106 -19.15 13.78 0.97
C GLU A 106 -20.30 12.94 0.40
N THR A 107 -21.49 13.53 0.24
CA THR A 107 -22.63 12.86 -0.38
C THR A 107 -22.31 12.44 -1.82
N GLN A 108 -21.63 13.29 -2.59
CA GLN A 108 -21.24 12.99 -3.96
C GLN A 108 -20.14 11.93 -4.01
N LEU A 109 -19.10 12.03 -3.17
CA LEU A 109 -18.07 11.00 -3.00
C LEU A 109 -18.68 9.60 -2.80
N ILE A 110 -19.62 9.51 -1.85
CA ILE A 110 -20.32 8.26 -1.53
C ILE A 110 -21.14 7.78 -2.74
N THR A 111 -21.87 8.70 -3.38
CA THR A 111 -22.70 8.39 -4.54
C THR A 111 -21.86 7.86 -5.71
N GLU A 112 -20.73 8.50 -6.02
CA GLU A 112 -19.80 8.10 -7.08
C GLU A 112 -19.31 6.65 -6.91
N MET A 113 -18.89 6.30 -5.70
CA MET A 113 -18.41 4.96 -5.40
C MET A 113 -19.54 3.93 -5.36
N GLN A 114 -20.67 4.25 -4.72
CA GLN A 114 -21.79 3.31 -4.58
C GLN A 114 -22.50 3.03 -5.90
N GLN A 115 -22.67 4.03 -6.76
CA GLN A 115 -23.29 3.85 -8.07
C GLN A 115 -22.43 2.94 -8.95
N CYS A 116 -21.12 3.20 -9.00
CA CYS A 116 -20.18 2.33 -9.70
C CYS A 116 -20.27 0.88 -9.20
N LYS A 117 -20.20 0.64 -7.89
CA LYS A 117 -20.36 -0.70 -7.30
C LYS A 117 -21.69 -1.34 -7.67
N THR A 118 -22.78 -0.58 -7.57
CA THR A 118 -24.14 -1.08 -7.86
C THR A 118 -24.30 -1.48 -9.32
N GLU A 119 -23.80 -0.67 -10.25
CA GLU A 119 -23.84 -0.98 -11.68
C GLU A 119 -22.98 -2.20 -12.01
N MET A 120 -21.77 -2.30 -11.45
CA MET A 120 -20.93 -3.49 -11.62
C MET A 120 -21.62 -4.77 -11.12
N LEU A 121 -22.24 -4.72 -9.94
CA LEU A 121 -23.00 -5.85 -9.37
C LEU A 121 -24.22 -6.21 -10.22
N ALA A 122 -24.91 -5.22 -10.79
CA ALA A 122 -26.05 -5.45 -11.69
C ALA A 122 -25.64 -6.20 -12.98
N HIS A 123 -24.38 -6.05 -13.40
CA HIS A 123 -23.77 -6.79 -14.51
C HIS A 123 -23.07 -8.09 -14.09
N GLY A 124 -23.11 -8.45 -12.80
CA GLY A 124 -22.57 -9.71 -12.28
C GLY A 124 -21.09 -9.69 -11.91
N TYR A 125 -20.47 -8.51 -11.82
CA TYR A 125 -19.08 -8.37 -11.37
C TYR A 125 -19.04 -8.02 -9.88
N SER A 126 -18.14 -8.67 -9.11
CA SER A 126 -17.97 -8.32 -7.68
C SER A 126 -17.33 -6.94 -7.49
N ALA A 127 -16.48 -6.51 -8.44
CA ALA A 127 -15.76 -5.23 -8.45
C ALA A 127 -15.12 -4.92 -7.09
N GLU A 128 -14.20 -5.77 -6.66
CA GLU A 128 -13.54 -5.69 -5.35
C GLU A 128 -12.37 -4.71 -5.32
N ALA A 129 -11.76 -4.40 -6.46
CA ALA A 129 -10.72 -3.39 -6.57
C ALA A 129 -11.30 -2.03 -7.01
N MET A 130 -10.68 -0.95 -6.53
CA MET A 130 -10.94 0.39 -7.04
C MET A 130 -9.66 1.21 -7.27
N ALA A 131 -9.74 2.14 -8.22
CA ALA A 131 -8.73 3.16 -8.45
C ALA A 131 -9.42 4.53 -8.46
N THR A 132 -8.83 5.55 -7.81
CA THR A 132 -9.41 6.90 -7.82
C THR A 132 -9.07 7.64 -9.12
N PRO A 133 -10.03 8.33 -9.74
CA PRO A 133 -9.75 9.27 -10.83
C PRO A 133 -8.68 10.29 -10.43
N TYR A 134 -7.83 10.67 -11.38
CA TYR A 134 -6.67 11.55 -11.19
C TYR A 134 -5.61 11.00 -10.22
N GLY A 135 -5.82 9.83 -9.61
CA GLY A 135 -4.95 9.27 -8.59
C GLY A 135 -5.02 9.96 -7.22
N ASP A 136 -5.94 10.90 -7.06
CA ASP A 136 -6.06 11.71 -5.85
C ASP A 136 -6.92 11.00 -4.80
N TYR A 137 -6.51 11.08 -3.55
CA TYR A 137 -7.26 10.59 -2.41
C TYR A 137 -6.92 11.37 -1.13
N ASN A 138 -7.78 11.26 -0.14
CA ASN A 138 -7.52 11.71 1.22
C ASN A 138 -8.13 10.69 2.21
N ALA A 139 -7.97 10.92 3.51
CA ALA A 139 -8.50 10.05 4.55
C ALA A 139 -10.01 9.72 4.37
N ASN A 140 -10.84 10.70 3.97
CA ASN A 140 -12.26 10.45 3.73
C ASN A 140 -12.51 9.55 2.51
N VAL A 141 -11.76 9.75 1.43
CA VAL A 141 -11.84 8.89 0.23
C VAL A 141 -11.52 7.44 0.59
N ILE A 142 -10.43 7.20 1.31
CA ILE A 142 -10.04 5.84 1.70
C ILE A 142 -11.06 5.23 2.68
N ASN A 143 -11.65 6.04 3.57
CA ASN A 143 -12.75 5.59 4.44
C ASN A 143 -13.93 5.02 3.67
N GLN A 144 -14.38 5.72 2.63
CA GLN A 144 -15.51 5.25 1.83
C GLN A 144 -15.08 4.08 0.93
N ALA A 145 -13.86 4.11 0.39
CA ALA A 145 -13.32 3.04 -0.42
C ALA A 145 -13.25 1.72 0.36
N SER A 146 -12.67 1.74 1.57
CA SER A 146 -12.49 0.55 2.42
C SER A 146 -13.79 -0.10 2.87
N LYS A 147 -14.92 0.61 2.81
CA LYS A 147 -16.24 0.02 3.11
C LYS A 147 -16.87 -0.73 1.93
N LEU A 148 -16.43 -0.44 0.71
CA LEU A 148 -17.07 -0.91 -0.53
C LEU A 148 -16.17 -1.85 -1.35
N TYR A 149 -14.86 -1.73 -1.16
CA TYR A 149 -13.83 -2.38 -1.97
C TYR A 149 -12.82 -3.06 -1.05
N SER A 150 -12.26 -4.18 -1.52
CA SER A 150 -11.16 -4.89 -0.85
C SER A 150 -9.83 -4.19 -1.05
N THR A 151 -9.64 -3.48 -2.16
CA THR A 151 -8.39 -2.76 -2.45
C THR A 151 -8.62 -1.38 -3.03
N HIS A 152 -7.62 -0.52 -2.82
CA HIS A 152 -7.55 0.81 -3.41
C HIS A 152 -6.13 1.11 -3.91
N ARG A 153 -6.06 1.84 -5.03
CA ARG A 153 -4.83 2.50 -5.49
C ARG A 153 -5.10 3.90 -6.04
N GLY A 154 -4.11 4.77 -5.89
CA GLY A 154 -4.00 6.02 -6.64
C GLY A 154 -3.25 5.83 -7.96
N PHE A 155 -2.68 6.93 -8.45
CA PHE A 155 -1.86 6.96 -9.68
C PHE A 155 -0.42 7.42 -9.41
N PHE A 156 -0.20 8.26 -8.39
CA PHE A 156 1.09 8.91 -8.11
C PHE A 156 1.92 8.21 -7.02
N ASP A 157 1.39 7.17 -6.39
CA ASP A 157 2.11 6.34 -5.43
C ASP A 157 3.12 5.42 -6.16
N ILE A 158 4.18 6.02 -6.71
CA ILE A 158 5.14 5.32 -7.56
C ILE A 158 5.97 4.32 -6.74
N GLY A 159 6.00 3.06 -7.16
CA GLY A 159 6.85 2.05 -6.53
C GLY A 159 6.44 0.61 -6.81
N TYR A 160 6.68 -0.23 -5.81
CA TYR A 160 6.39 -1.65 -5.80
C TYR A 160 5.72 -2.02 -4.49
N ASN A 161 5.04 -3.16 -4.46
CA ASN A 161 4.37 -3.67 -3.27
C ASN A 161 5.19 -4.85 -2.73
N SER A 162 5.66 -4.71 -1.49
CA SER A 162 6.33 -5.79 -0.75
C SER A 162 5.32 -6.56 0.05
N TYR A 163 5.48 -7.88 0.10
CA TYR A 163 4.64 -8.72 0.95
C TYR A 163 5.07 -8.63 2.43
N PRO A 164 4.13 -8.60 3.41
CA PRO A 164 2.68 -8.53 3.23
C PRO A 164 2.20 -7.17 2.69
N TYR A 165 1.20 -7.20 1.81
CA TYR A 165 0.75 -6.00 1.09
C TYR A 165 -0.12 -5.08 1.96
N THR A 166 -0.20 -3.81 1.54
CA THR A 166 -1.17 -2.83 2.05
C THR A 166 -2.36 -2.75 1.10
N ASP A 167 -3.56 -3.11 1.53
CA ASP A 167 -4.68 -3.27 0.58
C ASP A 167 -5.18 -1.94 -0.01
N TYR A 168 -5.03 -0.83 0.70
CA TYR A 168 -5.61 0.46 0.34
C TYR A 168 -4.62 1.53 -0.15
N LEU A 169 -3.31 1.22 -0.16
CA LEU A 169 -2.25 2.11 -0.63
C LEU A 169 -1.32 1.36 -1.58
N LEU A 170 -1.91 0.66 -2.55
CA LEU A 170 -1.15 -0.09 -3.55
C LEU A 170 -0.35 0.86 -4.44
N ARG A 171 0.95 0.58 -4.55
CA ARG A 171 1.91 1.35 -5.35
C ARG A 171 1.94 0.87 -6.80
N VAL A 172 2.20 1.80 -7.72
CA VAL A 172 2.14 1.55 -9.16
C VAL A 172 3.37 2.06 -9.92
N GLN A 173 3.52 1.64 -11.16
CA GLN A 173 4.35 2.32 -12.16
C GLN A 173 3.44 2.81 -13.28
N GLN A 174 3.54 4.09 -13.60
CA GLN A 174 2.80 4.72 -14.69
C GLN A 174 3.42 4.30 -16.02
N VAL A 175 2.61 3.80 -16.95
CA VAL A 175 3.07 3.43 -18.30
C VAL A 175 2.31 4.26 -19.33
N GLN A 176 2.85 5.46 -19.54
CA GLN A 176 2.29 6.50 -20.39
C GLN A 176 3.32 6.97 -21.44
N ILE A 177 2.96 7.97 -22.25
CA ILE A 177 3.87 8.47 -23.28
C ILE A 177 5.21 8.93 -22.67
N GLY A 178 6.31 8.58 -23.34
CA GLY A 178 7.67 8.83 -22.84
C GLY A 178 8.26 7.68 -22.02
N VAL A 179 7.47 6.76 -21.49
CA VAL A 179 7.97 5.55 -20.80
C VAL A 179 8.33 4.48 -21.83
N SER A 180 9.63 4.19 -21.97
CA SER A 180 10.10 3.21 -22.96
C SER A 180 9.84 1.76 -22.51
N PRO A 181 9.69 0.79 -23.42
CA PRO A 181 9.64 -0.63 -23.07
C PRO A 181 10.85 -1.06 -22.23
N GLN A 182 12.04 -0.54 -22.53
CA GLN A 182 13.26 -0.84 -21.78
C GLN A 182 13.17 -0.41 -20.31
N THR A 183 12.53 0.73 -20.04
CA THR A 183 12.27 1.19 -18.67
C THR A 183 11.37 0.21 -17.93
N VAL A 184 10.28 -0.24 -18.57
CA VAL A 184 9.34 -1.21 -17.96
C VAL A 184 9.99 -2.59 -17.76
N ARG A 185 10.91 -3.01 -18.64
CA ARG A 185 11.71 -4.22 -18.41
C ARG A 185 12.54 -4.12 -17.14
N GLY A 186 13.18 -2.98 -16.90
CA GLY A 186 13.89 -2.72 -15.65
C GLY A 186 12.99 -2.82 -14.42
N TYR A 187 11.72 -2.40 -14.52
CA TYR A 187 10.75 -2.60 -13.44
C TYR A 187 10.44 -4.08 -13.19
N ILE A 188 10.22 -4.85 -14.26
CA ILE A 188 9.96 -6.29 -14.18
C ILE A 188 11.16 -7.03 -13.58
N ASP A 189 12.38 -6.69 -14.01
CA ASP A 189 13.61 -7.31 -13.49
C ASP A 189 13.79 -7.02 -12.00
N TYR A 190 13.54 -5.77 -11.59
CA TYR A 190 13.60 -5.40 -10.18
C TYR A 190 12.56 -6.13 -9.34
N ALA A 191 11.33 -6.26 -9.85
CA ALA A 191 10.26 -7.00 -9.17
C ALA A 191 10.60 -8.48 -9.01
N ASN A 192 11.15 -9.12 -10.05
CA ASN A 192 11.62 -10.51 -9.98
C ASN A 192 12.78 -10.69 -9.00
N ALA A 193 13.81 -9.84 -9.07
CA ALA A 193 15.01 -9.97 -8.24
C ALA A 193 14.71 -9.77 -6.75
N ASN A 194 13.68 -9.00 -6.43
CA ASN A 194 13.34 -8.62 -5.05
C ASN A 194 12.02 -9.21 -4.56
N ASN A 195 11.40 -10.11 -5.33
CA ASN A 195 10.16 -10.77 -4.95
C ASN A 195 9.00 -9.78 -4.65
N LEU A 196 8.89 -8.75 -5.48
CA LEU A 196 7.91 -7.66 -5.31
C LEU A 196 6.76 -7.81 -6.30
N TRP A 197 5.63 -7.18 -5.94
CA TRP A 197 4.50 -7.02 -6.83
C TRP A 197 4.52 -5.64 -7.51
N LEU A 198 4.64 -5.67 -8.83
CA LEU A 198 4.61 -4.55 -9.75
C LEU A 198 3.19 -4.35 -10.31
N ILE A 199 2.63 -3.16 -10.20
CA ILE A 199 1.35 -2.81 -10.85
C ILE A 199 1.65 -1.80 -11.95
N LEU A 200 1.37 -2.15 -13.21
CA LEU A 200 1.57 -1.29 -14.36
C LEU A 200 0.24 -0.65 -14.77
N VAL A 201 0.19 0.68 -14.79
CA VAL A 201 -1.03 1.42 -15.15
C VAL A 201 -0.96 1.95 -16.56
N PHE A 202 -1.91 1.53 -17.38
CA PHE A 202 -2.16 1.99 -18.74
C PHE A 202 -3.55 2.66 -18.81
N HIS A 203 -3.79 3.46 -19.85
CA HIS A 203 -5.12 3.99 -20.16
C HIS A 203 -5.49 3.62 -21.60
N ASN A 204 -5.16 4.49 -22.55
CA ASN A 204 -5.59 4.34 -23.94
C ASN A 204 -4.46 3.74 -24.81
N ILE A 205 -4.68 2.56 -25.38
CA ILE A 205 -3.68 1.89 -26.24
C ILE A 205 -3.89 2.27 -27.71
N GLN A 206 -2.88 2.90 -28.30
CA GLN A 206 -2.92 3.45 -29.65
C GLN A 206 -1.76 2.94 -30.51
N ASN A 207 -1.96 2.81 -31.82
CA ASN A 207 -0.86 2.47 -32.73
C ASN A 207 0.17 3.59 -32.83
N THR A 208 -0.30 4.84 -32.79
CA THR A 208 0.54 6.04 -32.83
C THR A 208 0.10 7.00 -31.73
N PRO A 209 0.64 6.85 -30.50
CA PRO A 209 0.34 7.75 -29.39
C PRO A 209 0.68 9.21 -29.70
N ASN A 210 -0.12 10.14 -29.18
CA ASN A 210 0.03 11.57 -29.42
C ASN A 210 -0.09 12.37 -28.12
N ALA A 211 1.07 12.77 -27.59
CA ALA A 211 1.18 13.57 -26.36
C ALA A 211 0.43 14.91 -26.43
N GLY A 212 0.25 15.47 -27.63
CA GLY A 212 -0.47 16.74 -27.83
C GLY A 212 -1.99 16.60 -27.76
N ARG A 213 -2.52 15.37 -27.79
CA ARG A 213 -3.95 15.06 -27.60
C ARG A 213 -4.20 14.52 -26.20
N ASP A 214 -3.45 13.50 -25.82
CA ASP A 214 -3.63 12.78 -24.56
C ASP A 214 -2.27 12.18 -24.12
N PRO A 215 -1.68 12.65 -23.01
CA PRO A 215 -0.39 12.14 -22.52
C PRO A 215 -0.47 10.71 -21.97
N TYR A 216 -1.68 10.18 -21.74
CA TYR A 216 -1.91 8.84 -21.19
C TYR A 216 -2.05 7.76 -22.28
N GLU A 217 -1.86 8.13 -23.55
CA GLU A 217 -1.79 7.17 -24.65
C GLU A 217 -0.49 6.34 -24.61
N TYR A 218 -0.60 5.04 -24.90
CA TYR A 218 0.55 4.14 -24.96
C TYR A 218 0.58 3.30 -26.25
N ALA A 219 1.78 3.03 -26.77
CA ALA A 219 1.92 2.40 -28.08
C ALA A 219 1.57 0.90 -28.03
N THR A 220 0.73 0.43 -28.95
CA THR A 220 0.40 -1.00 -29.11
C THR A 220 1.65 -1.87 -29.23
N SER A 221 2.65 -1.42 -30.00
CA SER A 221 3.92 -2.13 -30.20
C SER A 221 4.80 -2.15 -28.95
N TYR A 222 4.62 -1.21 -28.03
CA TYR A 222 5.36 -1.16 -26.77
C TYR A 222 4.72 -2.07 -25.74
N LEU A 223 3.39 -2.07 -25.64
CA LEU A 223 2.65 -3.05 -24.83
C LEU A 223 3.01 -4.49 -25.24
N ASP A 224 3.08 -4.77 -26.54
CA ASP A 224 3.46 -6.09 -27.05
C ASP A 224 4.88 -6.50 -26.63
N GLN A 225 5.85 -5.58 -26.69
CA GLN A 225 7.21 -5.83 -26.22
C GLN A 225 7.31 -6.06 -24.71
N ILE A 226 6.47 -5.38 -23.91
CA ILE A 226 6.43 -5.54 -22.46
C ILE A 226 5.80 -6.88 -22.10
N ALA A 227 4.66 -7.24 -22.70
CA ALA A 227 4.00 -8.51 -22.47
C ALA A 227 4.88 -9.70 -22.91
N ALA A 228 5.56 -9.59 -24.06
CA ALA A 228 6.57 -10.56 -24.49
C ALA A 228 7.69 -10.74 -23.46
N TYR A 229 8.17 -9.61 -22.90
CA TYR A 229 9.25 -9.65 -21.92
C TYR A 229 8.81 -10.30 -20.61
N ALA A 230 7.64 -9.94 -20.08
CA ALA A 230 7.06 -10.57 -18.91
C ALA A 230 6.97 -12.10 -19.08
N LYS A 231 6.62 -12.58 -20.27
CA LYS A 231 6.61 -14.02 -20.59
C LYS A 231 7.99 -14.64 -20.53
N SER A 232 8.98 -13.97 -21.12
CA SER A 232 10.36 -14.48 -21.16
C SER A 232 11.10 -14.38 -19.82
N SER A 233 10.75 -13.42 -18.97
CA SER A 233 11.38 -13.23 -17.65
C SER A 233 10.88 -14.23 -16.60
N GLY A 234 9.74 -14.89 -16.87
CA GLY A 234 9.11 -15.82 -15.94
C GLY A 234 8.41 -15.15 -14.76
N ILE A 235 8.25 -13.81 -14.78
CA ILE A 235 7.47 -13.10 -13.75
C ILE A 235 6.03 -13.62 -13.75
N GLN A 236 5.43 -13.78 -12.57
CA GLN A 236 4.03 -14.18 -12.46
C GLN A 236 3.15 -13.01 -12.93
N VAL A 237 2.17 -13.30 -13.78
CA VAL A 237 1.15 -12.31 -14.18
C VAL A 237 -0.15 -12.66 -13.49
N ALA A 238 -0.74 -11.71 -12.78
CA ALA A 238 -2.01 -11.90 -12.08
C ALA A 238 -2.80 -10.60 -12.01
N ASN A 239 -4.12 -10.74 -11.84
CA ASN A 239 -5.01 -9.61 -11.63
C ASN A 239 -4.84 -9.04 -10.19
N ILE A 240 -5.43 -7.87 -9.91
CA ILE A 240 -5.27 -7.15 -8.65
C ILE A 240 -5.86 -7.93 -7.48
N THR A 241 -7.16 -8.28 -7.55
CA THR A 241 -7.82 -9.02 -6.45
C THR A 241 -7.20 -10.38 -6.23
N GLU A 242 -6.81 -11.09 -7.30
CA GLU A 242 -6.06 -12.35 -7.19
C GLU A 242 -4.74 -12.17 -6.42
N SER A 243 -4.08 -11.02 -6.59
CA SER A 243 -2.79 -10.72 -5.96
C SER A 243 -2.86 -10.44 -4.46
N VAL A 244 -4.01 -9.93 -3.99
CA VAL A 244 -4.25 -9.71 -2.56
C VAL A 244 -5.06 -10.83 -1.91
N SER A 245 -5.76 -11.65 -2.70
CA SER A 245 -6.58 -12.75 -2.20
C SER A 245 -5.72 -13.82 -1.57
N ASP A 246 -5.95 -14.09 -0.29
CA ASP A 246 -5.27 -15.19 0.40
C ASP A 246 -6.04 -16.49 0.16
N ILE A 247 -5.36 -17.48 -0.43
CA ILE A 247 -5.91 -18.82 -0.59
C ILE A 247 -5.71 -19.68 0.66
N SER A 248 -4.90 -19.21 1.61
CA SER A 248 -4.64 -19.91 2.87
C SER A 248 -5.80 -19.68 3.83
N ALA A 249 -6.34 -20.75 4.39
CA ALA A 249 -7.32 -20.62 5.46
C ALA A 249 -6.64 -19.96 6.66
N SER A 250 -7.14 -18.79 7.06
CA SER A 250 -6.67 -18.14 8.29
C SER A 250 -6.87 -19.09 9.48
N LEU A 251 -5.88 -19.11 10.36
CA LEU A 251 -5.91 -19.80 11.65
C LEU A 251 -6.83 -19.07 12.64
N VAL A 252 -7.03 -17.76 12.43
CA VAL A 252 -7.87 -16.89 13.27
C VAL A 252 -8.58 -15.84 12.39
N PRO A 253 -9.49 -16.24 11.48
CA PRO A 253 -10.24 -15.27 10.68
C PRO A 253 -11.25 -14.57 11.58
N SER A 254 -11.27 -13.24 11.57
CA SER A 254 -12.32 -12.46 12.22
C SER A 254 -12.65 -11.21 11.44
N ASN A 255 -13.89 -11.12 10.99
CA ASN A 255 -14.55 -9.89 10.54
C ASN A 255 -15.52 -9.35 11.62
N PHE A 256 -15.43 -9.89 12.83
CA PHE A 256 -16.21 -9.49 14.01
C PHE A 256 -17.74 -9.50 13.81
N VAL A 257 -18.28 -10.27 12.85
CA VAL A 257 -19.74 -10.42 12.64
C VAL A 257 -20.42 -10.97 13.90
N ASN A 258 -19.74 -11.83 14.66
CA ASN A 258 -20.24 -12.32 15.95
C ASN A 258 -19.73 -11.48 17.15
N GLY A 259 -19.15 -10.31 16.89
CA GLY A 259 -18.45 -9.50 17.90
C GLY A 259 -17.20 -10.21 18.43
N LEU A 260 -17.02 -10.20 19.75
CA LEU A 260 -15.84 -10.80 20.40
C LEU A 260 -16.02 -12.29 20.77
N VAL A 261 -17.19 -12.89 20.53
CA VAL A 261 -17.53 -14.21 21.09
C VAL A 261 -16.70 -15.38 20.54
N ASP A 262 -16.03 -15.19 19.40
CA ASP A 262 -15.23 -16.22 18.72
C ASP A 262 -13.82 -16.36 19.34
N GLY A 263 -13.71 -16.25 20.66
CA GLY A 263 -12.47 -16.39 21.43
C GLY A 263 -11.65 -15.12 21.59
N TRP A 264 -12.17 -13.98 21.13
CA TRP A 264 -11.57 -12.67 21.40
C TRP A 264 -11.95 -12.22 22.82
N TYR A 265 -11.05 -11.51 23.48
CA TYR A 265 -11.36 -10.88 24.77
C TYR A 265 -10.51 -9.64 25.01
N THR A 266 -10.89 -8.85 26.00
CA THR A 266 -10.19 -7.65 26.42
C THR A 266 -10.17 -7.56 27.94
N ASP A 267 -9.13 -6.93 28.48
CA ASP A 267 -9.04 -6.53 29.87
C ASP A 267 -9.70 -5.16 30.16
N SER A 268 -10.13 -4.45 29.12
CA SER A 268 -10.76 -3.13 29.18
C SER A 268 -12.10 -3.09 28.42
N PRO A 269 -13.15 -3.83 28.87
CA PRO A 269 -14.39 -4.00 28.12
C PRO A 269 -15.28 -2.75 28.01
N ASN A 270 -15.01 -1.69 28.78
CA ASN A 270 -15.71 -0.42 28.63
C ASN A 270 -15.12 0.42 27.50
N GLU A 271 -13.84 0.20 27.19
CA GLU A 271 -13.06 0.96 26.22
C GLU A 271 -12.93 0.21 24.89
N ILE A 272 -12.90 -1.13 24.93
CA ILE A 272 -12.78 -2.02 23.79
C ILE A 272 -14.06 -2.86 23.65
N TYR A 273 -14.78 -2.67 22.56
CA TYR A 273 -16.05 -3.35 22.32
C TYR A 273 -16.34 -3.57 20.83
N ALA A 274 -17.15 -4.58 20.54
CA ALA A 274 -17.65 -4.81 19.19
C ALA A 274 -18.54 -3.65 18.74
N ASP A 275 -18.34 -3.20 17.51
CA ASP A 275 -19.09 -2.12 16.88
C ASP A 275 -19.93 -2.62 15.73
N SER A 276 -21.13 -2.05 15.63
CA SER A 276 -22.08 -2.34 14.56
C SER A 276 -22.47 -1.12 13.72
N THR A 277 -21.70 -0.03 13.77
CA THR A 277 -22.11 1.29 13.24
C THR A 277 -21.59 1.61 11.84
N GLY A 278 -20.87 0.69 11.19
CA GLY A 278 -20.36 0.92 9.83
C GLY A 278 -18.95 1.49 9.79
N GLN A 279 -18.12 1.21 10.79
CA GLN A 279 -16.76 1.73 10.90
C GLN A 279 -15.67 0.73 10.46
N GLY A 280 -16.05 -0.51 10.16
CA GLY A 280 -15.18 -1.57 9.66
C GLY A 280 -14.88 -1.44 8.17
N SER A 281 -14.52 -2.58 7.59
CA SER A 281 -14.03 -2.71 6.22
C SER A 281 -14.88 -3.71 5.41
N TYR A 282 -14.74 -3.65 4.09
CA TYR A 282 -15.31 -4.63 3.17
C TYR A 282 -14.81 -6.05 3.54
N PRO A 283 -15.65 -7.10 3.43
CA PRO A 283 -17.02 -7.10 2.90
C PRO A 283 -18.11 -6.74 3.91
N GLU A 284 -17.80 -6.64 5.20
CA GLU A 284 -18.79 -6.50 6.28
C GLU A 284 -18.54 -5.22 7.10
N PRO A 285 -18.62 -4.02 6.50
CA PRO A 285 -18.18 -2.78 7.15
C PRO A 285 -19.01 -2.41 8.39
N THR A 286 -20.19 -3.03 8.54
CA THR A 286 -21.05 -2.87 9.71
C THR A 286 -20.56 -3.65 10.92
N HIS A 287 -19.44 -4.36 10.87
CA HIS A 287 -18.89 -5.08 12.01
C HIS A 287 -17.42 -4.73 12.18
N SER A 288 -17.00 -4.43 13.40
CA SER A 288 -15.61 -4.12 13.75
C SER A 288 -15.40 -4.17 15.25
N VAL A 289 -14.19 -3.86 15.71
CA VAL A 289 -13.91 -3.57 17.12
C VAL A 289 -13.48 -2.12 17.24
N ILE A 290 -14.13 -1.39 18.14
CA ILE A 290 -13.70 -0.06 18.56
C ILE A 290 -12.79 -0.22 19.76
N MET A 291 -11.63 0.42 19.68
CA MET A 291 -10.68 0.53 20.77
C MET A 291 -10.54 2.01 21.12
N ASN A 292 -10.94 2.39 22.32
CA ASN A 292 -10.70 3.73 22.87
C ASN A 292 -9.53 3.67 23.84
N SER A 293 -8.75 4.74 23.97
CA SER A 293 -7.71 4.83 25.00
C SER A 293 -8.33 5.08 26.38
N SER A 294 -7.71 4.50 27.40
CA SER A 294 -7.98 4.85 28.80
C SER A 294 -6.93 5.83 29.32
N VAL A 295 -7.32 6.69 30.25
CA VAL A 295 -6.41 7.56 31.00
C VAL A 295 -5.67 6.79 32.11
N ASP A 296 -6.18 5.62 32.50
CA ASP A 296 -5.74 4.89 33.70
C ASP A 296 -4.92 3.61 33.41
N GLY A 297 -4.67 3.28 32.14
CA GLY A 297 -3.86 2.10 31.76
C GLY A 297 -3.87 1.76 30.27
N SER A 298 -2.94 0.92 29.84
CA SER A 298 -2.91 0.37 28.47
C SER A 298 -4.08 -0.60 28.29
N ASN A 299 -4.87 -0.40 27.24
CA ASN A 299 -6.02 -1.26 26.92
C ASN A 299 -5.57 -2.33 25.93
N HIS A 300 -5.92 -3.58 26.19
CA HIS A 300 -5.50 -4.70 25.35
C HIS A 300 -6.69 -5.45 24.76
N LEU A 301 -6.61 -5.74 23.47
CA LEU A 301 -7.45 -6.70 22.79
C LEU A 301 -6.61 -7.94 22.47
N PHE A 302 -7.14 -9.11 22.81
CA PHE A 302 -6.47 -10.38 22.63
C PHE A 302 -7.20 -11.22 21.58
N SER A 303 -6.45 -11.71 20.60
CA SER A 303 -6.97 -12.66 19.61
C SER A 303 -7.24 -14.02 20.26
N PRO A 304 -8.00 -14.90 19.60
CA PRO A 304 -7.91 -16.34 19.87
C PRO A 304 -6.47 -16.84 19.75
N SER A 305 -6.10 -17.81 20.58
CA SER A 305 -4.82 -18.50 20.46
C SER A 305 -4.79 -19.41 19.24
N PHE A 306 -3.67 -19.48 18.53
CA PHE A 306 -3.49 -20.35 17.37
C PHE A 306 -2.24 -21.23 17.50
N LYS A 307 -2.31 -22.41 16.91
CA LYS A 307 -1.22 -23.40 16.89
C LYS A 307 -0.09 -22.90 16.00
N VAL A 308 1.16 -23.07 16.45
CA VAL A 308 2.35 -22.71 15.67
C VAL A 308 3.35 -23.85 15.57
N ILE A 309 4.22 -23.80 14.57
CA ILE A 309 5.26 -24.78 14.30
C ILE A 309 6.61 -24.07 14.36
N ALA A 310 7.53 -24.61 15.15
CA ALA A 310 8.87 -24.07 15.27
C ALA A 310 9.57 -23.96 13.90
N GLY A 311 10.23 -22.83 13.66
CA GLY A 311 10.93 -22.55 12.40
C GLY A 311 10.02 -22.20 11.21
N LYS A 312 8.70 -22.13 11.41
CA LYS A 312 7.76 -21.60 10.40
C LYS A 312 7.46 -20.14 10.66
N THR A 313 7.25 -19.39 9.58
CA THR A 313 6.86 -17.98 9.63
C THR A 313 5.36 -17.86 9.36
N TYR A 314 4.72 -16.95 10.05
CA TYR A 314 3.31 -16.63 9.96
C TYR A 314 3.17 -15.17 9.58
N ALA A 315 2.17 -14.85 8.78
CA ALA A 315 1.76 -13.48 8.51
C ALA A 315 0.51 -13.16 9.33
N VAL A 316 0.48 -11.96 9.88
CA VAL A 316 -0.70 -11.37 10.51
C VAL A 316 -1.12 -10.18 9.66
N GLU A 317 -2.41 -10.09 9.35
CA GLU A 317 -3.00 -8.99 8.61
C GLU A 317 -4.26 -8.51 9.34
N THR A 318 -4.49 -7.21 9.38
CA THR A 318 -5.72 -6.63 9.94
C THR A 318 -6.00 -5.29 9.30
N TYR A 319 -7.26 -4.97 9.07
CA TYR A 319 -7.66 -3.59 8.84
C TYR A 319 -7.50 -2.81 10.14
N LEU A 320 -6.78 -1.69 10.08
CA LEU A 320 -6.63 -0.77 11.19
C LEU A 320 -6.88 0.66 10.70
N ARG A 321 -7.76 1.34 11.41
CA ARG A 321 -8.00 2.77 11.22
C ARG A 321 -7.79 3.52 12.51
N ILE A 322 -6.82 4.42 12.52
CA ILE A 322 -6.59 5.35 13.62
C ILE A 322 -7.43 6.61 13.38
N VAL A 323 -8.39 6.88 14.25
CA VAL A 323 -9.37 7.97 14.11
C VAL A 323 -8.81 9.30 14.63
N THR A 324 -8.04 9.25 15.71
CA THR A 324 -7.46 10.44 16.34
C THR A 324 -5.95 10.48 16.11
N ASN A 325 -5.43 11.63 15.66
CA ASN A 325 -3.99 11.86 15.54
C ASN A 325 -3.27 11.60 16.88
N ASN A 326 -2.03 11.10 16.84
CA ASN A 326 -1.22 10.71 18.01
C ASN A 326 -1.74 9.49 18.79
N THR A 327 -2.63 8.69 18.22
CA THR A 327 -2.93 7.34 18.74
C THR A 327 -1.86 6.39 18.27
N ARG A 328 -1.30 5.58 19.17
CA ARG A 328 -0.46 4.43 18.79
C ARG A 328 -1.15 3.12 19.08
N VAL A 329 -1.10 2.23 18.10
CA VAL A 329 -1.58 0.85 18.21
C VAL A 329 -0.39 -0.08 18.00
N GLY A 330 0.00 -0.77 19.07
CA GLY A 330 1.09 -1.74 19.09
C GLY A 330 0.57 -3.17 18.94
N PHE A 331 1.38 -4.01 18.30
CA PHE A 331 1.09 -5.43 18.12
C PHE A 331 2.19 -6.26 18.77
N TYR A 332 1.79 -7.10 19.73
CA TYR A 332 2.64 -8.08 20.38
C TYR A 332 2.13 -9.49 20.07
N VAL A 333 3.03 -10.46 20.04
CA VAL A 333 2.70 -11.87 19.95
C VAL A 333 3.19 -12.56 21.22
N ASP A 334 2.25 -13.01 22.04
CA ASP A 334 2.52 -13.81 23.22
C ASP A 334 2.63 -15.29 22.84
N GLU A 335 3.64 -15.97 23.40
CA GLU A 335 4.02 -17.32 23.05
C GLU A 335 3.86 -18.25 24.25
N TYR A 336 3.23 -19.40 24.03
CA TYR A 336 2.92 -20.37 25.06
C TYR A 336 3.38 -21.77 24.66
N ASN A 337 3.78 -22.57 25.64
CA ASN A 337 4.08 -23.98 25.42
C ASN A 337 2.80 -24.84 25.43
N ALA A 338 2.95 -26.15 25.17
CA ALA A 338 1.83 -27.08 25.08
C ALA A 338 1.01 -27.22 26.38
N ASN A 339 1.57 -26.82 27.53
CA ASN A 339 0.87 -26.81 28.82
C ASN A 339 0.16 -25.47 29.10
N GLY A 340 0.20 -24.52 28.17
CA GLY A 340 -0.37 -23.18 28.33
C GLY A 340 0.48 -22.23 29.20
N ASN A 341 1.73 -22.61 29.54
CA ASN A 341 2.61 -21.70 30.26
C ASN A 341 3.26 -20.72 29.27
N TRP A 342 3.33 -19.45 29.67
CA TRP A 342 4.02 -18.40 28.91
C TRP A 342 5.50 -18.76 28.71
N VAL A 343 5.99 -18.52 27.49
CA VAL A 343 7.37 -18.76 27.07
C VAL A 343 8.08 -17.44 26.82
N SER A 344 7.47 -16.56 26.03
CA SER A 344 8.03 -15.28 25.60
C SER A 344 6.95 -14.38 24.99
N GLY A 345 7.30 -13.11 24.75
CA GLY A 345 6.51 -12.17 23.97
C GLY A 345 7.39 -11.47 22.94
N GLN A 346 6.83 -11.17 21.77
CA GLN A 346 7.53 -10.48 20.69
C GLN A 346 6.76 -9.22 20.29
N TYR A 347 7.40 -8.05 20.38
CA TYR A 347 6.87 -6.84 19.75
C TYR A 347 7.07 -6.93 18.24
N LYS A 348 5.99 -6.71 17.47
CA LYS A 348 6.00 -6.95 16.02
C LYS A 348 5.81 -5.72 15.18
N ALA A 349 4.88 -4.85 15.57
CA ALA A 349 4.54 -3.67 14.79
C ALA A 349 3.96 -2.57 15.67
N GLU A 350 4.06 -1.35 15.16
CA GLU A 350 3.35 -0.18 15.67
C GLU A 350 2.74 0.57 14.51
N GLN A 351 1.56 1.14 14.73
CA GLN A 351 0.99 2.14 13.85
C GLN A 351 0.63 3.38 14.64
N SER A 352 1.07 4.54 14.13
CA SER A 352 0.86 5.84 14.76
C SER A 352 0.38 6.92 13.78
N ILE A 353 0.24 6.57 12.50
CA ILE A 353 -0.25 7.46 11.46
C ILE A 353 -1.78 7.43 11.42
N SER A 354 -2.40 8.61 11.31
CA SER A 354 -3.85 8.75 11.14
C SER A 354 -4.28 8.52 9.68
N GLU A 355 -3.93 7.33 9.20
CA GLU A 355 -4.24 6.90 7.85
C GLU A 355 -4.87 5.50 7.88
N PHE A 356 -5.66 5.22 6.87
CA PHE A 356 -6.35 3.95 6.70
C PHE A 356 -5.37 2.96 6.10
N GLN A 357 -5.07 1.88 6.80
CA GLN A 357 -4.14 0.90 6.28
C GLN A 357 -4.47 -0.50 6.79
N SER A 358 -4.29 -1.47 5.90
CA SER A 358 -4.05 -2.83 6.33
C SER A 358 -2.71 -2.85 7.06
N THR A 359 -2.73 -3.20 8.34
CA THR A 359 -1.52 -3.42 9.12
C THR A 359 -1.15 -4.88 9.02
N SER A 360 0.10 -5.15 8.67
CA SER A 360 0.57 -6.50 8.51
C SER A 360 2.01 -6.67 8.99
N PHE A 361 2.34 -7.85 9.49
CA PHE A 361 3.66 -8.18 9.99
C PHE A 361 3.93 -9.69 9.94
N LEU A 362 5.21 -10.05 9.96
CA LEU A 362 5.66 -11.43 10.01
C LEU A 362 6.05 -11.84 11.43
N TYR A 363 5.67 -13.05 11.83
CA TYR A 363 5.95 -13.64 13.12
C TYR A 363 6.54 -15.05 12.96
N THR A 364 7.63 -15.35 13.67
CA THR A 364 8.25 -16.67 13.71
C THR A 364 8.39 -17.06 15.19
N PRO A 365 8.00 -18.29 15.58
CA PRO A 365 8.13 -18.72 16.96
C PRO A 365 9.57 -18.63 17.46
N SER A 366 9.75 -18.08 18.67
CA SER A 366 11.09 -17.81 19.24
C SER A 366 11.92 -19.07 19.52
N SER A 367 11.26 -20.21 19.72
CA SER A 367 11.92 -21.47 20.02
C SER A 367 11.05 -22.68 19.71
N SER A 368 11.64 -23.87 19.77
CA SER A 368 10.93 -25.15 19.67
C SER A 368 9.99 -25.44 20.84
N ASN A 369 10.03 -24.63 21.91
CA ASN A 369 9.15 -24.80 23.08
C ASN A 369 7.81 -24.09 22.90
N VAL A 370 7.66 -23.25 21.88
CA VAL A 370 6.41 -22.56 21.56
C VAL A 370 5.49 -23.51 20.80
N ASP A 371 4.28 -23.69 21.31
CA ASP A 371 3.24 -24.57 20.75
C ASP A 371 2.02 -23.76 20.27
N HIS A 372 1.71 -22.67 20.96
CA HIS A 372 0.64 -21.73 20.61
C HIS A 372 1.12 -20.29 20.72
N ALA A 373 0.51 -19.42 19.93
CA ALA A 373 0.70 -17.98 20.01
C ALA A 373 -0.65 -17.25 20.08
N GLN A 374 -0.63 -16.03 20.60
CA GLN A 374 -1.78 -15.13 20.67
C GLN A 374 -1.32 -13.73 20.28
N VAL A 375 -2.11 -13.00 19.48
CA VAL A 375 -1.81 -11.59 19.18
C VAL A 375 -2.49 -10.71 20.22
N GLN A 376 -1.69 -9.85 20.83
CA GLN A 376 -2.11 -8.79 21.72
C GLN A 376 -2.01 -7.46 20.98
N ILE A 377 -3.12 -6.72 20.95
CA ILE A 377 -3.23 -5.41 20.30
C ILE A 377 -3.39 -4.38 21.39
N ILE A 378 -2.45 -3.45 21.45
CA ILE A 378 -2.28 -2.52 22.57
C ILE A 378 -2.56 -1.11 22.08
N MET A 379 -3.38 -0.37 22.82
CA MET A 379 -3.54 1.06 22.60
C MET A 379 -2.81 1.86 23.67
N GLU A 380 -2.07 2.89 23.25
CA GLU A 380 -1.45 3.83 24.18
C GLU A 380 -2.48 4.54 25.07
N THR A 381 -2.08 4.82 26.31
CA THR A 381 -2.87 5.61 27.27
C THR A 381 -3.01 7.04 26.78
N GLY A 382 -4.21 7.61 26.88
CA GLY A 382 -4.46 8.97 26.46
C GLY A 382 -5.92 9.35 26.54
N SER A 383 -6.22 10.63 26.30
CA SER A 383 -7.59 11.13 26.25
C SER A 383 -8.05 11.25 24.80
N ASN A 384 -9.23 10.69 24.49
CA ASN A 384 -9.90 10.81 23.19
C ASN A 384 -9.18 10.15 22.01
N LEU A 385 -8.32 9.17 22.25
CA LEU A 385 -7.73 8.36 21.18
C LEU A 385 -8.68 7.21 20.83
N GLN A 386 -8.82 6.93 19.54
CA GLN A 386 -9.67 5.86 19.05
C GLN A 386 -9.03 5.19 17.84
N ALA A 387 -9.11 3.87 17.80
CA ALA A 387 -8.84 3.06 16.63
C ALA A 387 -9.97 2.07 16.36
N VAL A 388 -10.08 1.66 15.11
CA VAL A 388 -11.03 0.65 14.65
C VAL A 388 -10.26 -0.49 14.02
N LEU A 389 -10.56 -1.71 14.45
CA LEU A 389 -9.94 -2.93 13.99
C LEU A 389 -10.99 -3.82 13.30
N ASP A 390 -10.63 -4.40 12.16
CA ASP A 390 -11.47 -5.35 11.44
C ASP A 390 -10.64 -6.31 10.58
N SER A 391 -11.26 -7.31 9.96
CA SER A 391 -10.65 -8.20 8.95
C SER A 391 -9.33 -8.84 9.41
N PHE A 392 -9.26 -9.25 10.67
CA PHE A 392 -8.08 -9.86 11.27
C PHE A 392 -7.84 -11.28 10.75
N LYS A 393 -6.61 -11.57 10.34
CA LYS A 393 -6.20 -12.85 9.78
C LYS A 393 -4.80 -13.23 10.27
N VAL A 394 -4.60 -14.53 10.45
CA VAL A 394 -3.29 -15.13 10.75
C VAL A 394 -3.14 -16.36 9.89
N TYR A 395 -2.03 -16.52 9.20
CA TYR A 395 -1.85 -17.68 8.33
C TYR A 395 -0.38 -18.04 8.20
N LEU A 396 -0.14 -19.31 7.85
CA LEU A 396 1.20 -19.83 7.63
C LEU A 396 1.77 -19.19 6.36
N ASN A 397 2.88 -18.48 6.50
CA ASN A 397 3.62 -17.93 5.38
C ASN A 397 4.64 -18.97 4.90
N GLU A 398 4.25 -19.82 3.96
CA GLU A 398 5.13 -20.84 3.36
C GLU A 398 6.14 -20.25 2.36
N ALA A 399 6.06 -18.95 2.07
CA ALA A 399 7.09 -18.29 1.29
C ALA A 399 8.42 -18.42 2.04
N THR A 400 9.36 -19.15 1.45
CA THR A 400 10.74 -19.16 1.91
C THR A 400 11.25 -17.73 1.82
N SER A 401 11.42 -17.08 2.97
CA SER A 401 12.31 -15.91 3.05
C SER A 401 13.64 -16.36 2.43
N PRO A 402 14.23 -15.63 1.48
CA PRO A 402 15.67 -15.70 1.38
C PRO A 402 16.19 -15.37 2.79
N ASP A 403 17.00 -16.27 3.33
CA ASP A 403 17.89 -15.96 4.45
C ASP A 403 18.53 -14.59 4.16
N PRO A 404 18.69 -13.66 5.12
CA PRO A 404 19.57 -12.52 4.92
C PRO A 404 20.99 -13.05 4.66
N THR A 405 21.27 -13.41 3.41
CA THR A 405 22.61 -13.66 2.95
C THR A 405 23.37 -12.37 3.21
N PRO A 406 24.51 -12.42 3.92
CA PRO A 406 25.45 -11.31 3.94
C PRO A 406 25.69 -10.88 2.49
N ASP A 407 25.65 -9.57 2.28
CA ASP A 407 25.84 -8.91 1.01
C ASP A 407 26.89 -9.64 0.15
N PRO A 408 26.50 -10.26 -0.98
CA PRO A 408 27.45 -10.95 -1.82
C PRO A 408 28.42 -9.92 -2.39
N THR A 409 29.68 -10.04 -1.97
CA THR A 409 30.78 -9.21 -2.45
C THR A 409 30.84 -9.29 -3.98
N PRO A 410 30.70 -8.17 -4.71
CA PRO A 410 30.59 -8.20 -6.17
C PRO A 410 31.95 -8.48 -6.82
N THR A 411 32.02 -9.49 -7.70
CA THR A 411 33.06 -9.61 -8.72
C THR A 411 32.66 -8.82 -9.99
N PRO A 412 33.59 -8.11 -10.65
CA PRO A 412 33.28 -7.00 -11.56
C PRO A 412 33.29 -7.37 -13.05
N ASP A 413 32.42 -6.74 -13.87
CA ASP A 413 32.80 -5.85 -15.00
C ASP A 413 31.54 -5.17 -15.63
N PRO A 414 31.63 -4.16 -16.53
CA PRO A 414 31.71 -2.73 -16.21
C PRO A 414 30.50 -1.91 -16.71
N THR A 415 29.77 -1.26 -15.80
CA THR A 415 28.98 -0.03 -16.06
C THR A 415 28.67 0.67 -14.74
N PRO A 416 28.52 2.01 -14.74
CA PRO A 416 28.78 2.87 -13.59
C PRO A 416 27.72 2.69 -12.50
N VAL A 417 28.20 2.34 -11.31
CA VAL A 417 27.44 2.26 -10.07
C VAL A 417 27.19 3.69 -9.57
N VAL A 418 25.92 4.07 -9.40
CA VAL A 418 25.57 5.21 -8.53
C VAL A 418 25.24 4.62 -7.16
N THR A 419 26.24 4.53 -6.30
CA THR A 419 26.05 4.27 -4.87
C THR A 419 25.60 5.55 -4.20
N PHE A 420 24.49 5.50 -3.46
CA PHE A 420 24.14 6.57 -2.52
C PHE A 420 25.04 6.42 -1.29
N GLU A 421 26.23 7.00 -1.35
CA GLU A 421 27.06 7.16 -0.18
C GLU A 421 26.37 8.13 0.78
N ASN A 422 26.25 7.79 2.06
CA ASN A 422 25.80 8.76 3.06
C ASN A 422 26.94 9.75 3.31
N LEU A 423 26.92 10.85 2.55
CA LEU A 423 27.99 11.84 2.55
C LEU A 423 27.98 12.74 3.82
N LEU A 424 26.95 12.64 4.67
CA LEU A 424 26.84 13.30 5.97
C LEU A 424 26.67 12.23 7.05
N GLN A 425 27.76 11.85 7.71
CA GLN A 425 27.66 11.03 8.92
C GLN A 425 27.04 11.87 10.05
N ASN A 426 25.74 11.71 10.28
CA ASN A 426 25.05 12.27 11.45
C ASN A 426 24.99 11.19 12.53
N PRO A 427 25.86 11.19 13.56
CA PRO A 427 25.86 10.16 14.61
C PRO A 427 24.70 10.32 15.61
N GLY A 428 23.62 11.01 15.25
CA GLY A 428 22.57 11.46 16.16
C GLY A 428 22.99 12.77 16.82
N PHE A 429 22.06 13.70 16.97
CA PHE A 429 22.29 14.95 17.72
C PHE A 429 22.43 14.71 19.22
N ASP A 430 22.78 13.49 19.64
CA ASP A 430 22.60 12.96 20.98
C ASP A 430 23.36 13.74 22.04
N ASN A 431 24.43 14.47 21.67
CA ASN A 431 25.29 15.18 22.62
C ASN A 431 25.75 16.59 22.18
N THR A 432 25.64 16.96 20.90
CA THR A 432 26.12 18.27 20.39
C THR A 432 25.39 18.73 19.13
N LEU A 433 25.52 20.02 18.79
CA LEU A 433 25.10 20.58 17.50
C LEU A 433 26.06 20.26 16.34
N ALA A 434 27.27 19.76 16.62
CA ALA A 434 28.21 19.40 15.56
C ALA A 434 27.72 18.14 14.81
N PRO A 435 27.91 18.05 13.48
CA PRO A 435 28.70 18.95 12.61
C PRO A 435 27.93 20.16 12.05
N PHE A 436 26.72 20.45 12.53
CA PHE A 436 25.91 21.56 12.06
C PHE A 436 26.33 22.89 12.70
N THR A 437 26.11 23.98 11.98
CA THR A 437 26.38 25.36 12.39
C THR A 437 25.15 26.22 12.17
N THR A 438 25.02 27.30 12.92
CA THR A 438 23.92 28.26 12.80
C THR A 438 24.46 29.68 12.85
N ASP A 439 23.74 30.61 12.24
CA ASP A 439 24.03 32.05 12.31
C ASP A 439 23.51 32.71 13.60
N SER A 440 22.86 31.95 14.50
CA SER A 440 22.37 32.44 15.79
C SER A 440 22.41 31.38 16.89
N SER A 441 23.25 31.59 17.90
CA SER A 441 23.41 30.67 19.04
C SER A 441 22.25 30.69 20.04
N ALA A 442 21.32 31.64 19.93
CA ALA A 442 20.22 31.81 20.89
C ALA A 442 18.93 31.08 20.47
N THR A 443 18.75 30.83 19.16
CA THR A 443 17.52 30.30 18.57
C THR A 443 17.60 28.82 18.23
N VAL A 444 18.79 28.28 17.93
CA VAL A 444 19.02 26.84 17.82
C VAL A 444 19.68 26.33 19.10
N LYS A 445 19.04 25.39 19.79
CA LYS A 445 19.51 24.83 21.06
C LYS A 445 19.50 23.31 21.00
N TYR A 446 20.53 22.71 21.58
CA TYR A 446 20.51 21.31 21.97
C TYR A 446 20.04 21.21 23.43
N SER A 447 19.05 20.37 23.71
CA SER A 447 18.58 20.07 25.07
C SER A 447 17.89 18.70 25.09
N ASN A 448 18.19 17.86 26.09
CA ASN A 448 17.56 16.54 26.29
C ASN A 448 17.64 15.59 25.07
N GLY A 449 18.75 15.57 24.33
CA GLY A 449 18.89 14.70 23.15
C GLY A 449 18.23 15.25 21.88
N GLU A 450 17.56 16.40 21.93
CA GLU A 450 16.90 17.02 20.77
C GLU A 450 17.57 18.33 20.37
N VAL A 451 17.66 18.58 19.06
CA VAL A 451 17.96 19.90 18.50
C VAL A 451 16.66 20.61 18.20
N SER A 452 16.44 21.74 18.87
CA SER A 452 15.30 22.62 18.64
C SER A 452 15.76 23.91 18.00
N ALA A 453 15.08 24.35 16.94
CA ALA A 453 15.22 25.67 16.37
C ALA A 453 13.92 26.45 16.63
N SER A 454 14.01 27.56 17.36
CA SER A 454 12.89 28.48 17.58
C SER A 454 13.11 29.74 16.76
N VAL A 455 12.10 30.18 16.01
CA VAL A 455 12.22 31.37 15.17
C VAL A 455 11.89 32.60 16.01
N ALA A 456 12.84 33.52 16.18
CA ALA A 456 12.55 34.81 16.79
C ALA A 456 11.56 35.58 15.91
N SER A 457 10.58 36.27 16.50
CA SER A 457 9.41 36.87 15.82
C SER A 457 9.69 37.90 14.71
N ASN A 458 10.96 38.17 14.40
CA ASN A 458 11.38 39.13 13.38
C ASN A 458 12.66 38.75 12.62
N LYS A 459 13.20 37.53 12.77
CA LYS A 459 14.43 37.10 12.08
C LYS A 459 14.33 35.66 11.60
N ASN A 460 14.79 35.42 10.37
CA ASN A 460 14.98 34.07 9.85
C ASN A 460 16.08 33.37 10.66
N THR A 461 15.94 32.06 10.85
CA THR A 461 16.93 31.24 11.53
C THR A 461 17.42 30.18 10.56
N HIS A 462 18.74 30.05 10.41
CA HIS A 462 19.35 29.08 9.50
C HIS A 462 20.12 28.03 10.29
N LEU A 463 19.89 26.77 9.96
CA LEU A 463 20.72 25.64 10.37
C LEU A 463 21.41 25.09 9.14
N PHE A 464 22.72 24.89 9.23
CA PHE A 464 23.51 24.42 8.10
C PHE A 464 24.37 23.22 8.48
N SER A 465 24.51 22.25 7.58
CA SER A 465 25.48 21.17 7.72
C SER A 465 26.93 21.70 7.65
N GLU A 466 27.88 20.80 7.92
CA GLU A 466 29.24 20.96 7.42
C GLU A 466 29.28 20.87 5.88
N LYS A 467 30.42 21.26 5.31
CA LYS A 467 30.65 21.10 3.87
C LYS A 467 30.93 19.64 3.56
N ILE A 468 30.25 19.14 2.54
CA ILE A 468 30.34 17.77 2.06
C ILE A 468 31.18 17.74 0.81
N ALA A 469 32.25 16.95 0.82
CA ALA A 469 33.07 16.70 -0.36
C ALA A 469 32.48 15.56 -1.19
N VAL A 470 32.23 15.80 -2.48
CA VAL A 470 31.77 14.77 -3.42
C VAL A 470 32.89 14.49 -4.42
N SER A 471 33.16 13.21 -4.70
CA SER A 471 34.26 12.86 -5.59
C SER A 471 34.01 13.40 -7.01
N ASN A 472 34.96 14.23 -7.46
CA ASN A 472 35.09 14.86 -8.79
C ASN A 472 34.47 16.25 -9.04
N LEU A 473 33.66 16.86 -8.16
CA LEU A 473 33.29 18.29 -8.22
C LEU A 473 32.81 18.80 -6.85
N GLN A 474 33.18 20.05 -6.53
CA GLN A 474 32.55 21.06 -5.63
C GLN A 474 32.04 20.64 -4.24
N ASP A 475 32.36 21.43 -3.20
CA ASP A 475 31.82 21.21 -1.86
C ASP A 475 30.36 21.69 -1.78
N TYR A 476 29.48 20.95 -1.10
CA TYR A 476 28.09 21.35 -0.88
C TYR A 476 27.79 21.58 0.59
N ARG A 477 26.82 22.45 0.89
CA ARG A 477 26.29 22.65 2.25
C ARG A 477 24.77 22.60 2.20
N LEU A 478 24.17 21.70 2.98
CA LEU A 478 22.72 21.65 3.16
C LEU A 478 22.30 22.69 4.21
N GLY A 479 21.27 23.47 3.91
CA GLY A 479 20.72 24.44 4.83
C GLY A 479 19.20 24.33 4.98
N ILE A 480 18.72 24.63 6.19
CA ILE A 480 17.31 24.70 6.54
C ILE A 480 17.02 26.11 7.06
N ASP A 481 16.07 26.81 6.42
CA ASP A 481 15.61 28.16 6.79
C ASP A 481 14.22 28.09 7.42
N ALA A 482 14.08 28.65 8.62
CA ALA A 482 12.81 28.91 9.27
C ALA A 482 12.53 30.42 9.30
N LYS A 483 11.49 30.86 8.58
CA LYS A 483 11.16 32.29 8.41
C LYS A 483 10.16 32.79 9.44
N ALA A 484 10.47 33.92 10.09
CA ALA A 484 9.71 34.47 11.22
C ALA A 484 8.23 34.78 10.94
N SER A 485 7.86 35.01 9.67
CA SER A 485 6.49 35.30 9.26
C SER A 485 5.72 34.08 8.73
N LYS A 486 6.32 32.88 8.70
CA LYS A 486 5.79 31.68 8.03
C LYS A 486 6.01 30.36 8.78
N VAL A 487 5.93 30.33 10.11
CA VAL A 487 6.21 29.10 10.88
C VAL A 487 5.04 28.08 10.83
N ALA A 488 4.66 27.70 9.61
CA ALA A 488 3.91 26.51 9.23
C ALA A 488 4.72 25.64 8.22
N SER A 489 5.92 26.09 7.81
CA SER A 489 6.78 25.38 6.86
C SER A 489 8.25 25.77 7.03
N LEU A 490 9.17 24.84 6.73
CA LEU A 490 10.63 25.03 6.67
C LEU A 490 11.07 25.02 5.20
N GLY A 491 12.05 25.85 4.84
CA GLY A 491 12.67 25.83 3.52
C GLY A 491 13.99 25.05 3.54
N VAL A 492 14.25 24.22 2.53
CA VAL A 492 15.53 23.51 2.35
C VAL A 492 16.26 24.08 1.15
N TYR A 493 17.55 24.38 1.32
CA TYR A 493 18.43 24.85 0.25
C TYR A 493 19.78 24.12 0.27
N VAL A 494 20.45 24.11 -0.87
CA VAL A 494 21.81 23.58 -1.03
C VAL A 494 22.69 24.70 -1.58
N ASP A 495 23.75 25.05 -0.84
CA ASP A 495 24.81 25.94 -1.30
C ASP A 495 25.93 25.12 -1.93
N GLU A 496 26.42 25.58 -3.08
CA GLU A 496 27.52 24.97 -3.84
C GLU A 496 28.78 25.84 -3.77
N TYR A 497 29.95 25.22 -3.63
CA TYR A 497 31.24 25.90 -3.52
C TYR A 497 32.29 25.30 -4.45
N ASN A 498 33.15 26.12 -5.06
CA ASN A 498 34.23 25.61 -5.90
C ASN A 498 35.30 24.89 -5.06
N ALA A 499 36.21 24.17 -5.73
CA ALA A 499 37.34 23.48 -5.09
C ALA A 499 38.30 24.39 -4.29
N ALA A 500 38.22 25.72 -4.47
CA ALA A 500 38.96 26.71 -3.68
C ALA A 500 38.13 27.23 -2.48
N GLY A 501 36.96 26.65 -2.22
CA GLY A 501 36.06 26.96 -1.10
C GLY A 501 35.18 28.20 -1.29
N ASN A 502 35.18 28.83 -2.48
CA ASN A 502 34.36 30.01 -2.76
C ASN A 502 32.93 29.61 -3.13
N TRP A 503 31.94 30.35 -2.62
CA TRP A 503 30.53 30.12 -2.94
C TRP A 503 30.24 30.36 -4.42
N ILE A 504 29.41 29.52 -5.03
CA ILE A 504 29.00 29.58 -6.44
C ILE A 504 27.52 29.89 -6.56
N SER A 505 26.68 29.08 -5.91
CA SER A 505 25.24 29.18 -6.02
C SER A 505 24.56 28.68 -4.74
N GLY A 506 23.33 29.13 -4.52
CA GLY A 506 22.45 28.66 -3.44
C GLY A 506 21.09 28.35 -4.06
N LYS A 507 20.67 27.09 -4.00
CA LYS A 507 19.46 26.61 -4.68
C LYS A 507 18.44 26.14 -3.66
N TYR A 508 17.24 26.71 -3.75
CA TYR A 508 16.08 26.21 -3.00
C TYR A 508 15.64 24.87 -3.57
N VAL A 509 15.44 23.86 -2.72
CA VAL A 509 15.20 22.48 -3.15
C VAL A 509 13.83 21.97 -2.72
N ALA A 510 13.35 22.32 -1.52
CA ALA A 510 12.05 21.87 -1.04
C ALA A 510 11.46 22.81 0.02
N THR A 511 10.13 22.77 0.13
CA THR A 511 9.39 23.30 1.28
C THR A 511 8.89 22.12 2.11
N LEU A 512 9.31 22.01 3.36
CA LEU A 512 8.83 21.00 4.30
C LEU A 512 7.68 21.60 5.10
N GLN A 513 6.53 20.96 5.12
CA GLN A 513 5.43 21.43 5.98
C GLN A 513 5.75 21.10 7.44
N VAL A 514 5.43 22.00 8.37
CA VAL A 514 5.54 21.68 9.80
C VAL A 514 4.15 21.24 10.24
N PRO A 515 3.95 19.96 10.59
CA PRO A 515 2.65 19.50 11.06
C PRO A 515 2.26 20.29 12.31
N ALA A 516 0.97 20.58 12.48
CA ALA A 516 0.50 21.27 13.68
C ALA A 516 0.68 20.39 14.94
N GLY A 517 1.07 21.00 16.06
CA GLY A 517 1.27 20.31 17.34
C GLY A 517 2.66 19.67 17.52
N ASN A 518 2.85 18.89 18.59
CA ASN A 518 4.11 18.18 18.90
C ASN A 518 4.25 16.90 18.05
N SER A 519 4.22 17.03 16.72
CA SER A 519 4.23 15.91 15.78
C SER A 519 5.59 15.84 15.06
N TYR A 520 6.08 14.62 14.78
CA TYR A 520 7.33 14.39 14.06
C TYR A 520 7.04 14.02 12.59
N ALA A 521 7.89 14.45 11.66
CA ALA A 521 7.80 14.12 10.24
C ALA A 521 9.18 13.84 9.65
N SER A 522 9.26 12.90 8.71
CA SER A 522 10.47 12.60 7.94
C SER A 522 10.30 13.08 6.50
N TYR A 523 11.36 13.63 5.92
CA TYR A 523 11.34 14.20 4.58
C TYR A 523 12.53 13.70 3.77
N GLN A 524 12.28 13.34 2.51
CA GLN A 524 13.31 13.05 1.53
C GLN A 524 13.34 14.15 0.47
N VAL A 525 14.53 14.66 0.18
CA VAL A 525 14.73 15.75 -0.78
C VAL A 525 15.81 15.34 -1.76
N ALA A 526 15.46 15.26 -3.04
CA ALA A 526 16.41 15.00 -4.11
C ALA A 526 17.01 16.31 -4.63
N TYR A 527 18.32 16.32 -4.87
CA TYR A 527 19.05 17.47 -5.39
C TYR A 527 19.95 17.05 -6.55
N THR A 528 19.99 17.88 -7.60
CA THR A 528 20.95 17.77 -8.71
C THR A 528 21.78 19.04 -8.76
N PRO A 529 23.13 18.94 -8.68
CA PRO A 529 24.03 20.07 -8.78
C PRO A 529 23.90 20.87 -10.08
N SER A 530 24.26 22.16 -10.04
CA SER A 530 24.05 23.07 -11.16
C SER A 530 25.07 22.94 -12.31
N SER A 531 26.19 22.25 -12.09
CA SER A 531 27.20 21.92 -13.12
C SER A 531 28.06 20.75 -12.72
#